data_AF-A0A317ED09-F1
#
_entry.id   AF-A0A317ED09-F1
#
_cell.length_a   1.000
_cell.length_b   1.000
_cell.length_c   1.000
_cell.angle_alpha   90.00
_cell.angle_beta   90.00
_cell.angle_gamma   90.00
#
_symmetry.space_group_name_H-M   'P 1'
#
loop_
_entity.id
_entity.type
_entity.pdbx_description
1 polymer ?
#
loop_
_entity_poly.entity_id
_entity_poly.type
_entity_poly.pdbx_seq_one_letter_code
_entity_poly.pdbx_strand_id
1 'polypeptide(L)'
;MIHVVRDIRLSGLLLGLSLGALGWFFLLSPGFTDTEGPHGIALVLGGLGTLFGLPVFLNFLAAVRIRHRLLAGEGVIGRWPVRAAGIAEYQALQRQYGIGNSWKPSRAERRDGVEIVFGAETLVIGGRLLSLPTSGLQSIRGIGFEAEPALTLAIVCRAWVKVGSRLTPMDEMLRLPVTDIDEANKVMAHYRAALAGTVIVRPDRWRSRLRAGIVLTLAMPVVALAGWLWADGLRAGDRQGDGIGPLVTMLVGLLGTIAAAVFTLLVWFLHRRQRGGR
;
A
#
# COMPACT_ATOMS: atom_id res chain seq x y z
N MET A 1 -2.25 10.94 0.78
CA MET A 1 -2.75 10.71 -0.60
C MET A 1 -1.63 10.10 -1.44
N ILE A 2 -1.79 8.88 -1.95
CA ILE A 2 -0.74 8.17 -2.72
C ILE A 2 -0.88 8.57 -4.20
N HIS A 3 0.18 9.13 -4.78
CA HIS A 3 0.22 9.40 -6.21
C HIS A 3 0.65 8.13 -6.92
N VAL A 4 -0.30 7.19 -7.08
CA VAL A 4 -0.08 5.82 -7.55
C VAL A 4 0.96 5.73 -8.68
N VAL A 5 0.85 6.53 -9.74
CA VAL A 5 1.79 6.49 -10.88
C VAL A 5 3.20 6.98 -10.53
N ARG A 6 3.33 8.06 -9.75
CA ARG A 6 4.63 8.58 -9.32
C ARG A 6 5.31 7.62 -8.34
N ASP A 7 4.53 7.08 -7.42
CA ASP A 7 5.00 6.20 -6.36
C ASP A 7 5.34 4.81 -6.94
N ILE A 8 4.64 4.34 -7.98
CA ILE A 8 5.04 3.16 -8.78
C ILE A 8 6.37 3.38 -9.47
N ARG A 9 6.59 4.54 -10.11
CA ARG A 9 7.86 4.81 -10.80
C ARG A 9 9.00 4.83 -9.80
N LEU A 10 8.82 5.44 -8.64
CA LEU A 10 9.82 5.47 -7.57
C LEU A 10 10.06 4.08 -6.98
N SER A 11 9.02 3.33 -6.61
CA SER A 11 9.18 1.98 -6.07
C SER A 11 9.69 0.97 -7.09
N GLY A 12 9.27 1.08 -8.35
CA GLY A 12 9.78 0.28 -9.46
C GLY A 12 11.23 0.61 -9.80
N LEU A 13 11.62 1.89 -9.72
CA LEU A 13 13.01 2.33 -9.87
C LEU A 13 13.88 1.85 -8.71
N LEU A 14 13.41 1.96 -7.46
CA LEU A 14 14.13 1.43 -6.29
C LEU A 14 14.27 -0.09 -6.34
N LEU A 15 13.22 -0.80 -6.75
CA LEU A 15 13.29 -2.25 -6.97
C LEU A 15 14.24 -2.60 -8.11
N GLY A 16 14.14 -1.89 -9.24
CA GLY A 16 15.00 -2.09 -10.40
C GLY A 16 16.47 -1.78 -10.11
N LEU A 17 16.76 -0.77 -9.29
CA LEU A 17 18.11 -0.47 -8.81
C LEU A 17 18.60 -1.54 -7.84
N SER A 18 17.74 -2.07 -6.97
CA SER A 18 18.10 -3.13 -6.02
C SER A 18 18.37 -4.46 -6.74
N LEU A 19 17.50 -4.84 -7.69
CA LEU A 19 17.67 -6.00 -8.56
C LEU A 19 18.82 -5.82 -9.53
N GLY A 20 19.04 -4.61 -10.03
CA GLY A 20 20.17 -4.23 -10.89
C GLY A 20 21.50 -4.29 -10.13
N ALA A 21 21.55 -3.87 -8.87
CA ALA A 21 22.73 -4.00 -8.02
C ALA A 21 23.03 -5.47 -7.70
N LEU A 22 21.99 -6.29 -7.42
CA LEU A 22 22.13 -7.74 -7.29
C LEU A 22 22.62 -8.38 -8.59
N GLY A 23 21.98 -8.06 -9.71
CA GLY A 23 22.34 -8.59 -11.03
C GLY A 23 23.74 -8.18 -11.47
N TRP A 24 24.13 -6.92 -11.25
CA TRP A 24 25.48 -6.40 -11.48
C TRP A 24 26.51 -7.15 -10.65
N PHE A 25 26.22 -7.42 -9.37
CA PHE A 25 27.08 -8.24 -8.51
C PHE A 25 27.25 -9.65 -9.08
N PHE A 26 26.16 -10.31 -9.49
CA PHE A 26 26.21 -11.66 -10.03
C PHE A 26 26.87 -11.75 -11.43
N LEU A 27 26.76 -10.70 -12.26
CA LEU A 27 27.28 -10.67 -13.62
C LEU A 27 28.75 -10.25 -13.73
N LEU A 28 29.24 -9.39 -12.82
CA LEU A 28 30.64 -8.91 -12.84
C LEU A 28 31.56 -9.60 -11.85
N SER A 29 31.05 -10.60 -11.13
CA SER A 29 31.89 -11.43 -10.26
C SER A 29 32.17 -12.84 -10.79
N PRO A 30 32.45 -13.08 -12.10
CA PRO A 30 33.05 -14.35 -12.48
C PRO A 30 34.52 -14.34 -12.04
N GLY A 31 34.77 -14.72 -10.77
CA GLY A 31 36.13 -14.98 -10.25
C GLY A 31 36.61 -14.11 -9.09
N PHE A 32 35.78 -13.76 -8.10
CA PHE A 32 36.25 -13.03 -6.91
C PHE A 32 36.70 -13.96 -5.78
N THR A 33 38.00 -13.92 -5.51
CA THR A 33 38.68 -14.48 -4.33
C THR A 33 39.01 -13.41 -3.27
N ASP A 34 38.68 -12.13 -3.51
CA ASP A 34 38.93 -11.04 -2.55
C ASP A 34 37.67 -10.17 -2.38
N THR A 35 36.80 -10.53 -1.42
CA THR A 35 35.66 -9.72 -0.98
C THR A 35 35.91 -9.01 0.36
N GLU A 36 37.16 -8.64 0.65
CA GLU A 36 37.41 -7.58 1.63
C GLU A 36 37.07 -6.21 1.00
N GLY A 37 35.88 -5.67 1.31
CA GLY A 37 35.52 -4.30 0.97
C GLY A 37 34.08 -4.06 0.49
N PRO A 38 33.85 -3.05 -0.39
CA PRO A 38 32.53 -2.49 -0.70
C PRO A 38 31.53 -3.46 -1.37
N HIS A 39 32.00 -4.60 -1.89
CA HIS A 39 31.18 -5.58 -2.60
C HIS A 39 30.27 -6.41 -1.68
N GLY A 40 30.73 -6.79 -0.49
CA GLY A 40 29.90 -7.51 0.49
C GLY A 40 28.73 -6.64 1.02
N ILE A 41 29.00 -5.35 1.24
CA ILE A 41 27.98 -4.37 1.63
C ILE A 41 26.91 -4.23 0.53
N ALA A 42 27.33 -4.18 -0.74
CA ALA A 42 26.40 -4.09 -1.87
C ALA A 42 25.45 -5.29 -1.94
N LEU A 43 25.94 -6.51 -1.66
CA LEU A 43 25.11 -7.72 -1.67
C LEU A 43 24.09 -7.73 -0.52
N VAL A 44 24.50 -7.34 0.70
CA VAL A 44 23.57 -7.19 1.85
C VAL A 44 22.49 -6.15 1.55
N LEU A 45 22.89 -4.97 1.08
CA LEU A 45 21.95 -3.89 0.78
C LEU A 45 21.00 -4.27 -0.38
N GLY A 46 21.50 -4.94 -1.42
CA GLY A 46 20.68 -5.43 -2.53
C GLY A 46 19.67 -6.50 -2.11
N GLY A 47 20.10 -7.45 -1.26
CA GLY A 47 19.24 -8.49 -0.69
C GLY A 47 18.12 -7.90 0.17
N LEU A 48 18.45 -6.99 1.10
CA LEU A 48 17.47 -6.29 1.92
C LEU A 48 16.55 -5.40 1.06
N GLY A 49 17.11 -4.66 0.11
CA GLY A 49 16.36 -3.83 -0.82
C GLY A 49 15.33 -4.63 -1.61
N THR A 50 15.68 -5.84 -2.04
CA THR A 50 14.76 -6.75 -2.74
C THR A 50 13.71 -7.32 -1.80
N LEU A 51 14.10 -7.78 -0.61
CA LEU A 51 13.20 -8.33 0.40
C LEU A 51 12.10 -7.33 0.79
N PHE A 52 12.44 -6.05 0.96
CA PHE A 52 11.48 -5.01 1.31
C PHE A 52 10.81 -4.36 0.10
N GLY A 53 11.53 -4.21 -1.01
CA GLY A 53 11.05 -3.56 -2.22
C GLY A 53 10.00 -4.38 -2.97
N LEU A 54 10.19 -5.70 -3.06
CA LEU A 54 9.31 -6.58 -3.83
C LEU A 54 7.86 -6.57 -3.31
N PRO A 55 7.59 -6.72 -2.00
CA PRO A 55 6.22 -6.62 -1.47
C PRO A 55 5.56 -5.27 -1.76
N VAL A 56 6.32 -4.17 -1.62
CA VAL A 56 5.84 -2.81 -1.91
C VAL A 56 5.47 -2.71 -3.39
N PHE A 57 6.33 -3.18 -4.29
CA PHE A 57 6.08 -3.19 -5.73
C PHE A 57 4.86 -4.04 -6.11
N LEU A 58 4.73 -5.25 -5.57
CA LEU A 58 3.56 -6.11 -5.81
C LEU A 58 2.26 -5.46 -5.30
N ASN A 59 2.30 -4.81 -4.14
CA ASN A 59 1.17 -4.04 -3.62
C ASN A 59 0.78 -2.88 -4.55
N PHE A 60 1.76 -2.20 -5.14
CA PHE A 60 1.52 -1.18 -6.16
C PHE A 60 0.89 -1.75 -7.43
N LEU A 61 1.39 -2.87 -7.95
CA LEU A 61 0.77 -3.54 -9.11
C LEU A 61 -0.68 -3.95 -8.83
N ALA A 62 -0.96 -4.45 -7.63
CA ALA A 62 -2.32 -4.76 -7.21
C ALA A 62 -3.21 -3.50 -7.19
N ALA A 63 -2.71 -2.37 -6.69
CA ALA A 63 -3.42 -1.09 -6.71
C ALA A 63 -3.72 -0.61 -8.13
N VAL A 64 -2.77 -0.74 -9.07
CA VAL A 64 -2.98 -0.44 -10.50
C VAL A 64 -4.10 -1.28 -11.08
N ARG A 65 -4.07 -2.59 -10.84
CA ARG A 65 -5.12 -3.51 -11.31
C ARG A 65 -6.49 -3.12 -10.78
N ILE A 66 -6.60 -2.83 -9.47
CA ILE A 66 -7.86 -2.37 -8.86
C ILE A 66 -8.35 -1.09 -9.53
N ARG A 67 -7.45 -0.12 -9.76
CA ARG A 67 -7.79 1.12 -10.46
C ARG A 67 -8.32 0.86 -11.87
N HIS A 68 -7.65 0.04 -12.67
CA HIS A 68 -8.10 -0.26 -14.03
C HIS A 68 -9.46 -0.96 -14.04
N ARG A 69 -9.68 -1.92 -13.15
CA ARG A 69 -10.98 -2.61 -13.00
C ARG A 69 -12.10 -1.63 -12.65
N LEU A 70 -11.86 -0.74 -11.68
CA LEU A 70 -12.85 0.28 -11.31
C LEU A 70 -13.15 1.25 -12.46
N LEU A 71 -12.13 1.71 -13.18
CA LEU A 71 -12.32 2.57 -14.35
C LEU A 71 -13.06 1.86 -15.50
N ALA A 72 -12.90 0.53 -15.61
CA ALA A 72 -13.66 -0.30 -16.54
C ALA A 72 -15.09 -0.60 -16.08
N GLY A 73 -15.49 -0.16 -14.87
CA GLY A 73 -16.83 -0.39 -14.31
C GLY A 73 -16.95 -1.62 -13.40
N GLU A 74 -15.91 -2.43 -13.25
CA GLU A 74 -15.94 -3.60 -12.39
C GLU A 74 -15.90 -3.22 -10.91
N GLY A 75 -16.90 -3.66 -10.14
CA GLY A 75 -16.96 -3.43 -8.69
C GLY A 75 -17.20 -1.96 -8.30
N VAL A 76 -17.79 -1.18 -9.21
CA VAL A 76 -18.24 0.20 -8.95
C VAL A 76 -19.53 0.18 -8.15
N ILE A 77 -19.59 1.02 -7.12
CA ILE A 77 -20.77 1.25 -6.28
C ILE A 77 -21.48 2.53 -6.71
N GLY A 78 -20.70 3.58 -6.99
CA GLY A 78 -21.23 4.82 -7.50
C GLY A 78 -20.22 5.56 -8.36
N ARG A 79 -20.69 6.25 -9.39
CA ARG A 79 -19.85 6.99 -10.34
C ARG A 79 -20.55 8.26 -10.79
N TRP A 80 -19.86 9.40 -10.64
CA TRP A 80 -20.37 10.65 -11.19
C TRP A 80 -19.24 11.59 -11.67
N PRO A 81 -19.48 12.34 -12.76
CA PRO A 81 -18.56 13.35 -13.24
C PRO A 81 -18.79 14.68 -12.53
N VAL A 82 -17.70 15.37 -12.21
CA VAL A 82 -17.69 16.74 -11.69
C VAL A 82 -17.03 17.63 -12.73
N ARG A 83 -17.82 18.52 -13.34
CA ARG A 83 -17.32 19.44 -14.37
C ARG A 83 -16.34 20.45 -13.77
N ALA A 84 -15.46 21.01 -14.60
CA ALA A 84 -14.50 22.04 -14.21
C ALA A 84 -15.15 23.23 -13.49
N ALA A 85 -16.33 23.68 -13.97
CA ALA A 85 -17.11 24.74 -13.33
C ALA A 85 -17.49 24.40 -11.88
N GLY A 86 -17.98 23.17 -11.63
CA GLY A 86 -18.33 22.71 -10.28
C GLY A 86 -17.11 22.58 -9.37
N ILE A 87 -15.94 22.22 -9.91
CA ILE A 87 -14.68 22.24 -9.15
C ILE A 87 -14.31 23.68 -8.77
N ALA A 88 -14.40 24.61 -9.70
CA ALA A 88 -14.05 26.02 -9.47
C ALA A 88 -14.97 26.68 -8.43
N GLU A 89 -16.28 26.44 -8.54
CA GLU A 89 -17.29 26.87 -7.58
C GLU A 89 -16.99 26.29 -6.19
N TYR A 90 -16.80 24.97 -6.10
CA TYR A 90 -16.47 24.32 -4.85
C TYR A 90 -15.17 24.86 -4.21
N GLN A 91 -14.14 25.15 -5.01
CA GLN A 91 -12.91 25.77 -4.53
C GLN A 91 -13.07 27.24 -4.11
N ALA A 92 -14.00 27.98 -4.71
CA ALA A 92 -14.33 29.33 -4.29
C ALA A 92 -15.01 29.29 -2.92
N LEU A 93 -15.98 28.39 -2.74
CA LEU A 93 -16.66 28.17 -1.46
C LEU A 93 -15.69 27.73 -0.36
N GLN A 94 -14.78 26.80 -0.64
CA GLN A 94 -13.75 26.40 0.33
C GLN A 94 -12.91 27.60 0.82
N ARG A 95 -12.55 28.51 -0.08
CA ARG A 95 -11.78 29.71 0.25
C ARG A 95 -12.62 30.72 1.05
N GLN A 96 -13.87 30.91 0.65
CA GLN A 96 -14.79 31.85 1.31
C GLN A 96 -15.11 31.42 2.74
N TYR A 97 -15.36 30.12 2.97
CA TYR A 97 -15.80 29.59 4.26
C TYR A 97 -14.67 28.95 5.08
N GLY A 98 -13.43 28.97 4.58
CA GLY A 98 -12.29 28.36 5.28
C GLY A 98 -12.40 26.84 5.47
N ILE A 99 -13.14 26.14 4.60
CA ILE A 99 -13.40 24.71 4.75
C ILE A 99 -12.16 23.92 4.36
N GLY A 100 -11.55 23.27 5.35
CA GLY A 100 -10.43 22.35 5.11
C GLY A 100 -10.88 21.12 4.30
N ASN A 101 -10.18 20.83 3.21
CA ASN A 101 -10.37 19.59 2.45
C ASN A 101 -9.01 18.94 2.14
N SER A 102 -8.93 17.65 2.41
CA SER A 102 -7.76 16.84 2.07
C SER A 102 -7.56 16.67 0.56
N TRP A 103 -8.64 16.75 -0.23
CA TRP A 103 -8.55 16.70 -1.69
C TRP A 103 -8.20 18.06 -2.29
N LYS A 104 -7.14 18.06 -3.09
CA LYS A 104 -6.68 19.20 -3.87
C LYS A 104 -6.62 18.82 -5.35
N PRO A 105 -7.48 19.37 -6.22
CA PRO A 105 -7.47 19.03 -7.62
C PRO A 105 -6.22 19.54 -8.32
N SER A 106 -5.68 18.73 -9.23
CA SER A 106 -4.54 19.08 -10.08
C SER A 106 -4.87 20.18 -11.08
N ARG A 107 -3.86 20.70 -11.77
CA ARG A 107 -4.07 21.68 -12.85
C ARG A 107 -4.93 21.12 -13.99
N ALA A 108 -4.74 19.85 -14.34
CA ALA A 108 -5.52 19.18 -15.37
C ALA A 108 -6.98 18.98 -14.91
N GLU A 109 -7.18 18.47 -13.69
CA GLU A 109 -8.52 18.27 -13.12
C GLU A 109 -9.31 19.59 -13.02
N ARG A 110 -8.65 20.71 -12.68
CA ARG A 110 -9.27 22.04 -12.66
C ARG A 110 -9.75 22.53 -14.03
N ARG A 111 -9.11 22.10 -15.12
CA ARG A 111 -9.45 22.52 -16.49
C ARG A 111 -10.48 21.60 -17.13
N ASP A 112 -10.29 20.29 -16.97
CA ASP A 112 -11.02 19.28 -17.73
C ASP A 112 -12.20 18.69 -16.93
N GLY A 113 -12.27 18.98 -15.63
CA GLY A 113 -13.16 18.31 -14.70
C GLY A 113 -12.53 17.03 -14.15
N VAL A 114 -13.30 16.31 -13.35
CA VAL A 114 -12.84 15.09 -12.70
C VAL A 114 -13.95 14.06 -12.61
N GLU A 115 -13.61 12.80 -12.81
CA GLU A 115 -14.52 11.70 -12.52
C GLU A 115 -14.25 11.15 -11.12
N ILE A 116 -15.33 10.91 -10.38
CA ILE A 116 -15.33 10.31 -9.06
C ILE A 116 -15.96 8.92 -9.18
N VAL A 117 -15.19 7.89 -8.83
CA VAL A 117 -15.63 6.48 -8.88
C VAL A 117 -15.41 5.83 -7.53
N PHE A 118 -16.48 5.35 -6.90
CA PHE A 118 -16.44 4.60 -5.66
C PHE A 118 -16.46 3.11 -5.94
N GLY A 119 -15.57 2.38 -5.28
CA GLY A 119 -15.61 0.93 -5.14
C GLY A 119 -15.74 0.54 -3.67
N ALA A 120 -15.68 -0.76 -3.40
CA ALA A 120 -16.02 -1.31 -2.09
C ALA A 120 -15.20 -0.74 -0.90
N GLU A 121 -13.87 -0.61 -1.08
CA GLU A 121 -12.94 -0.03 -0.08
C GLU A 121 -12.00 0.98 -0.73
N THR A 122 -12.41 1.59 -1.83
CA THR A 122 -11.53 2.38 -2.69
C THR A 122 -12.29 3.48 -3.39
N LEU A 123 -11.59 4.56 -3.69
CA LEU A 123 -12.14 5.71 -4.38
C LEU A 123 -11.15 6.15 -5.44
N VAL A 124 -11.60 6.36 -6.67
CA VAL A 124 -10.81 6.94 -7.74
C VAL A 124 -11.30 8.37 -7.99
N ILE A 125 -10.40 9.34 -7.85
CA ILE A 125 -10.67 10.74 -8.20
C ILE A 125 -9.62 11.17 -9.21
N GLY A 126 -10.03 11.53 -10.43
CA GLY A 126 -9.09 12.03 -11.45
C GLY A 126 -8.01 11.01 -11.79
N GLY A 127 -8.39 9.73 -11.78
CA GLY A 127 -7.46 8.63 -11.98
C GLY A 127 -6.52 8.37 -10.81
N ARG A 128 -6.66 9.03 -9.65
CA ARG A 128 -5.89 8.71 -8.43
C ARG A 128 -6.69 7.75 -7.57
N LEU A 129 -6.10 6.63 -7.19
CA LEU A 129 -6.72 5.66 -6.29
C LEU A 129 -6.42 6.04 -4.83
N LEU A 130 -7.47 6.22 -4.05
CA LEU A 130 -7.46 6.36 -2.60
C LEU A 130 -8.01 5.07 -1.98
N SER A 131 -7.32 4.59 -0.94
CA SER A 131 -7.83 3.48 -0.14
C SER A 131 -8.79 4.03 0.90
N LEU A 132 -9.98 3.43 0.96
CA LEU A 132 -11.06 3.74 1.87
C LEU A 132 -11.42 2.48 2.70
N PRO A 133 -10.48 1.93 3.48
CA PRO A 133 -10.75 0.76 4.29
C PRO A 133 -11.69 1.13 5.46
N THR A 134 -12.53 0.22 5.90
CA THR A 134 -13.39 0.43 7.09
C THR A 134 -12.68 0.12 8.41
N SER A 135 -11.46 -0.40 8.35
CA SER A 135 -10.71 -0.86 9.52
C SER A 135 -9.20 -0.83 9.27
N GLY A 136 -8.42 -0.82 10.35
CA GLY A 136 -6.96 -0.77 10.33
C GLY A 136 -6.40 0.57 10.82
N LEU A 137 -5.13 0.83 10.50
CA LEU A 137 -4.42 2.07 10.88
C LEU A 137 -4.91 3.30 10.11
N GLN A 138 -5.33 3.11 8.87
CA GLN A 138 -6.12 4.08 8.15
C GLN A 138 -7.52 3.50 8.06
N SER A 139 -8.56 4.25 8.41
CA SER A 139 -9.94 3.76 8.31
C SER A 139 -10.94 4.89 8.14
N ILE A 140 -12.02 4.64 7.40
CA ILE A 140 -13.18 5.53 7.42
C ILE A 140 -13.83 5.46 8.82
N ARG A 141 -14.26 6.60 9.32
CA ARG A 141 -15.02 6.74 10.57
C ARG A 141 -16.44 7.24 10.37
N GLY A 142 -16.68 7.98 9.29
CA GLY A 142 -17.99 8.53 8.99
C GLY A 142 -18.12 8.88 7.53
N ILE A 143 -19.36 8.85 7.06
CA ILE A 143 -19.77 9.32 5.75
C ILE A 143 -21.12 10.02 5.86
N GLY A 144 -21.26 11.17 5.21
CA GLY A 144 -22.51 11.93 5.23
C GLY A 144 -22.55 13.01 4.16
N PHE A 145 -23.76 13.53 3.94
CA PHE A 145 -23.94 14.73 3.14
C PHE A 145 -23.70 15.96 4.01
N GLU A 146 -22.96 16.91 3.47
CA GLU A 146 -22.93 18.29 3.94
C GLU A 146 -23.66 19.13 2.88
N ALA A 147 -24.76 19.78 3.28
CA ALA A 147 -25.62 20.54 2.37
C ALA A 147 -25.10 21.98 2.14
N GLU A 148 -24.35 22.53 3.11
CA GLU A 148 -23.78 23.86 3.04
C GLU A 148 -22.25 23.79 2.92
N PRO A 149 -21.61 24.62 2.10
CA PRO A 149 -22.18 25.60 1.15
C PRO A 149 -22.54 25.00 -0.22
N ALA A 150 -22.31 23.71 -0.44
CA ALA A 150 -22.76 22.96 -1.61
C ALA A 150 -22.94 21.49 -1.22
N LEU A 151 -23.82 20.76 -1.92
CA LEU A 151 -24.04 19.33 -1.66
C LEU A 151 -22.73 18.56 -1.88
N THR A 152 -22.13 18.13 -0.77
CA THR A 152 -20.87 17.39 -0.77
C THR A 152 -21.01 16.10 0.01
N LEU A 153 -20.31 15.07 -0.45
CA LEU A 153 -20.12 13.84 0.27
C LEU A 153 -18.85 13.99 1.12
N ALA A 154 -19.03 14.09 2.43
CA ALA A 154 -17.96 14.20 3.40
C ALA A 154 -17.61 12.81 3.96
N ILE A 155 -16.33 12.45 3.88
CA ILE A 155 -15.78 11.19 4.35
C ILE A 155 -14.72 11.50 5.39
N VAL A 156 -14.94 11.06 6.63
CA VAL A 156 -13.97 11.21 7.71
C VAL A 156 -13.04 10.01 7.70
N CYS A 157 -11.76 10.25 7.47
CA CYS A 157 -10.71 9.25 7.46
C CYS A 157 -9.81 9.45 8.68
N ARG A 158 -9.69 8.42 9.52
CA ARG A 158 -8.70 8.40 10.61
C ARG A 158 -7.39 7.84 10.10
N ALA A 159 -6.29 8.52 10.39
CA ALA A 159 -4.93 8.03 10.20
C ALA A 159 -4.13 8.20 11.50
N TRP A 160 -3.13 7.34 11.72
CA TRP A 160 -2.18 7.52 12.81
C TRP A 160 -0.95 8.26 12.29
N VAL A 161 -0.65 9.41 12.88
CA VAL A 161 0.51 10.24 12.54
C VAL A 161 1.45 10.33 13.72
N LYS A 162 2.76 10.38 13.44
CA LYS A 162 3.78 10.54 14.48
C LYS A 162 3.92 12.03 14.81
N VAL A 163 3.65 12.41 16.05
CA VAL A 163 3.86 13.76 16.59
C VAL A 163 4.90 13.64 17.70
N GLY A 164 6.14 14.04 17.43
CA GLY A 164 7.27 13.79 18.31
C GLY A 164 7.56 12.29 18.45
N SER A 165 7.53 11.76 19.68
CA SER A 165 7.69 10.32 19.96
C SER A 165 6.37 9.54 20.04
N ARG A 166 5.21 10.22 19.93
CA ARG A 166 3.89 9.59 20.11
C ARG A 166 3.18 9.39 18.77
N LEU A 167 2.46 8.28 18.66
CA LEU A 167 1.51 8.02 17.59
C LEU A 167 0.15 8.57 18.01
N THR A 168 -0.34 9.58 17.29
CA THR A 168 -1.60 10.27 17.58
C THR A 168 -2.59 10.02 16.45
N PRO A 169 -3.85 9.67 16.73
CA PRO A 169 -4.87 9.59 15.71
C PRO A 169 -5.22 11.01 15.23
N MET A 170 -5.26 11.20 13.91
CA MET A 170 -5.68 12.43 13.26
C MET A 170 -6.81 12.10 12.29
N ASP A 171 -7.90 12.86 12.40
CA ASP A 171 -9.04 12.73 11.50
C ASP A 171 -8.88 13.76 10.36
N GLU A 172 -8.83 13.24 9.13
CA GLU A 172 -8.83 14.03 7.91
C GLU A 172 -10.20 13.93 7.25
N MET A 173 -10.70 15.05 6.74
CA MET A 173 -11.98 15.08 6.03
C MET A 173 -11.75 15.19 4.53
N LEU A 174 -12.34 14.26 3.80
CA LEU A 174 -12.37 14.24 2.35
C LEU A 174 -13.78 14.66 1.91
N ARG A 175 -13.88 15.83 1.31
CA ARG A 175 -15.15 16.37 0.82
C ARG A 175 -15.17 16.35 -0.69
N LEU A 176 -16.24 15.82 -1.27
CA LEU A 176 -16.37 15.65 -2.71
C LEU A 176 -17.69 16.24 -3.19
N PRO A 177 -17.69 17.08 -4.23
CA PRO A 177 -18.93 17.61 -4.77
C PRO A 177 -19.78 16.47 -5.36
N VAL A 178 -21.09 16.56 -5.13
CA VAL A 178 -22.08 15.59 -5.60
C VAL A 178 -22.85 16.21 -6.76
N THR A 179 -22.82 15.54 -7.91
CA THR A 179 -23.57 15.94 -9.11
C THR A 179 -24.71 14.97 -9.43
N ASP A 180 -24.70 13.79 -8.82
CA ASP A 180 -25.74 12.77 -8.92
C ASP A 180 -26.07 12.26 -7.51
N ILE A 181 -27.26 12.60 -7.02
CA ILE A 181 -27.68 12.30 -5.65
C ILE A 181 -28.02 10.82 -5.46
N ASP A 182 -28.49 10.15 -6.51
CA ASP A 182 -28.89 8.74 -6.44
C ASP A 182 -27.65 7.85 -6.34
N GLU A 183 -26.63 8.14 -7.15
CA GLU A 183 -25.33 7.48 -7.06
C GLU A 183 -24.65 7.75 -5.71
N ALA A 184 -24.72 8.99 -5.21
CA ALA A 184 -24.17 9.32 -3.89
C ALA A 184 -24.91 8.62 -2.74
N ASN A 185 -26.23 8.46 -2.84
CA ASN A 185 -27.03 7.70 -1.88
C ASN A 185 -26.64 6.22 -1.84
N LYS A 186 -26.38 5.59 -3.00
CA LYS A 186 -25.88 4.20 -3.06
C LYS A 186 -24.54 4.06 -2.33
N VAL A 187 -23.61 4.98 -2.59
CA VAL A 187 -22.30 5.01 -1.92
C VAL A 187 -22.47 5.18 -0.40
N MET A 188 -23.30 6.13 0.03
CA MET A 188 -23.55 6.38 1.44
C MET A 188 -24.16 5.16 2.14
N ALA A 189 -25.14 4.51 1.52
CA ALA A 189 -25.77 3.30 2.05
C ALA A 189 -24.75 2.17 2.23
N HIS A 190 -23.93 1.91 1.21
CA HIS A 190 -22.87 0.89 1.29
C HIS A 190 -21.88 1.15 2.43
N TYR A 191 -21.32 2.36 2.51
CA TYR A 191 -20.31 2.66 3.53
C TYR A 191 -20.91 2.73 4.93
N ARG A 192 -22.15 3.19 5.11
CA ARG A 192 -22.84 3.12 6.41
C ARG A 192 -23.06 1.67 6.85
N ALA A 193 -23.49 0.80 5.95
CA ALA A 193 -23.64 -0.63 6.24
C ALA A 193 -22.27 -1.27 6.59
N ALA A 194 -21.22 -0.90 5.87
CA ALA A 194 -19.88 -1.39 6.13
C ALA A 194 -19.30 -0.88 7.48
N LEU A 195 -19.58 0.38 7.85
CA LEU A 195 -19.21 0.96 9.15
C LEU A 195 -20.02 0.37 10.30
N ALA A 196 -21.30 0.05 10.08
CA ALA A 196 -22.15 -0.65 11.02
C ALA A 196 -21.78 -2.14 11.18
N GLY A 197 -20.84 -2.64 10.37
CA GLY A 197 -20.42 -4.05 10.39
C GLY A 197 -21.46 -5.03 9.84
N THR A 198 -22.50 -4.54 9.16
CA THR A 198 -23.54 -5.40 8.54
C THR A 198 -23.08 -5.98 7.22
N VAL A 199 -22.13 -5.33 6.54
CA VAL A 199 -21.53 -5.80 5.27
C VAL A 199 -20.03 -6.01 5.45
N ILE A 200 -19.58 -7.25 5.23
CA ILE A 200 -18.14 -7.56 5.17
C ILE A 200 -17.66 -7.31 3.75
N VAL A 201 -16.99 -6.18 3.55
CA VAL A 201 -16.63 -5.68 2.21
C VAL A 201 -15.65 -6.62 1.47
N ARG A 202 -14.77 -7.33 2.20
CA ARG A 202 -13.86 -8.33 1.63
C ARG A 202 -13.57 -9.47 2.62
N PRO A 203 -14.40 -10.52 2.68
CA PRO A 203 -14.25 -11.58 3.69
C PRO A 203 -12.92 -12.34 3.58
N ASP A 204 -12.38 -12.49 2.36
CA ASP A 204 -11.18 -13.30 2.13
C ASP A 204 -9.87 -12.51 2.11
N ARG A 205 -9.91 -11.18 2.20
CA ARG A 205 -8.69 -10.34 2.14
C ARG A 205 -7.72 -10.68 3.25
N TRP A 206 -8.22 -10.85 4.47
CA TRP A 206 -7.41 -11.20 5.64
C TRP A 206 -6.93 -12.64 5.60
N ARG A 207 -7.78 -13.57 5.12
CA ARG A 207 -7.40 -14.98 4.93
C ARG A 207 -6.27 -15.12 3.92
N SER A 208 -6.36 -14.42 2.79
CA SER A 208 -5.32 -14.42 1.76
C SER A 208 -3.99 -13.86 2.28
N ARG A 209 -4.03 -12.73 3.00
CA ARG A 209 -2.83 -12.15 3.65
C ARG A 209 -2.23 -13.06 4.71
N LEU A 210 -3.07 -13.72 5.51
CA LEU A 210 -2.61 -14.66 6.53
C LEU A 210 -1.93 -15.88 5.89
N ARG A 211 -2.53 -16.45 4.84
CA ARG A 211 -1.93 -17.55 4.07
C ARG A 211 -0.58 -17.13 3.48
N ALA A 212 -0.50 -15.96 2.86
CA ALA A 212 0.75 -15.44 2.31
C ALA A 212 1.81 -15.27 3.41
N GLY A 213 1.44 -14.71 4.57
CA GLY A 213 2.34 -14.58 5.72
C GLY A 213 2.86 -15.92 6.22
N ILE A 214 1.97 -16.91 6.39
CA ILE A 214 2.34 -18.28 6.82
C ILE A 214 3.31 -18.91 5.81
N VAL A 215 2.98 -18.85 4.51
CA VAL A 215 3.84 -19.39 3.45
C VAL A 215 5.22 -18.75 3.49
N LEU A 216 5.31 -17.41 3.62
CA LEU A 216 6.59 -16.71 3.73
C LEU A 216 7.36 -17.11 5.00
N THR A 217 6.67 -17.27 6.12
CA THR A 217 7.26 -17.68 7.40
C THR A 217 7.87 -19.08 7.31
N LEU A 218 7.26 -19.98 6.52
CA LEU A 218 7.77 -21.34 6.29
C LEU A 218 8.86 -21.40 5.20
N ALA A 219 8.81 -20.53 4.20
CA ALA A 219 9.76 -20.53 3.09
C ALA A 219 11.12 -19.89 3.45
N MET A 220 11.13 -18.82 4.23
CA MET A 220 12.37 -18.08 4.56
C MET A 220 13.41 -18.88 5.39
N PRO A 221 13.02 -19.77 6.30
CA PRO A 221 13.95 -20.69 6.96
C PRO A 221 14.69 -21.61 5.97
N VAL A 222 14.04 -22.01 4.87
CA VAL A 222 14.68 -22.82 3.82
C VAL A 222 15.78 -22.03 3.13
N VAL A 223 15.58 -20.73 2.92
CA VAL A 223 16.63 -19.83 2.39
C VAL A 223 17.79 -19.72 3.38
N ALA A 224 17.50 -19.60 4.68
CA ALA A 224 18.54 -19.56 5.69
C ALA A 224 19.36 -20.87 5.74
N LEU A 225 18.67 -22.01 5.68
CA LEU A 225 19.27 -23.34 5.65
C LEU A 225 20.13 -23.53 4.39
N ALA A 226 19.66 -23.06 3.23
CA ALA A 226 20.45 -23.10 2.00
C ALA A 226 21.76 -22.28 2.13
N GLY A 227 21.70 -21.10 2.76
CA GLY A 227 22.89 -20.32 3.09
C GLY A 227 23.84 -21.07 4.03
N TRP A 228 23.31 -21.76 5.03
CA TRP A 228 24.11 -22.56 5.96
C TRP A 228 24.77 -23.78 5.28
N LEU A 229 24.01 -24.55 4.49
CA LEU A 229 24.53 -25.69 3.73
C LEU A 229 25.59 -25.27 2.70
N TRP A 230 25.40 -24.09 2.08
CA TRP A 230 26.40 -23.52 1.20
C TRP A 230 27.69 -23.17 1.96
N ALA A 231 27.58 -22.57 3.16
CA ALA A 231 28.74 -22.28 4.00
C ALA A 231 29.49 -23.55 4.41
N ASP A 232 28.76 -24.60 4.77
CA ASP A 232 29.31 -25.90 5.17
C ASP A 232 30.04 -26.59 4.01
N GLY A 233 29.44 -26.59 2.82
CA GLY A 233 30.06 -27.13 1.60
C GLY A 233 31.35 -26.41 1.19
N LEU A 234 31.46 -25.10 1.43
CA LEU A 234 32.71 -24.35 1.22
C LEU A 234 33.79 -24.78 2.22
N ARG A 235 33.43 -25.00 3.49
CA ARG A 235 34.37 -25.47 4.53
C ARG A 235 34.90 -26.87 4.26
N ALA A 236 34.05 -27.77 3.77
CA ALA A 236 34.43 -29.16 3.48
C ALA A 236 35.34 -29.29 2.25
N GLY A 237 35.30 -28.32 1.33
CA GLY A 237 36.02 -28.39 0.05
C GLY A 237 37.44 -27.83 0.04
N ASP A 238 37.97 -27.39 1.19
CA ASP A 238 39.26 -26.67 1.33
C ASP A 238 39.42 -25.46 0.38
N ARG A 239 38.28 -24.98 -0.17
CA ARG A 239 38.23 -23.79 -1.00
C ARG A 239 38.18 -22.60 -0.06
N GLN A 240 39.26 -21.83 -0.05
CA GLN A 240 39.35 -20.51 0.58
C GLN A 240 38.51 -19.50 -0.22
N GLY A 241 37.21 -19.81 -0.37
CA GLY A 241 36.23 -18.95 -0.99
C GLY A 241 35.53 -18.12 0.08
N ASP A 242 35.31 -16.85 -0.24
CA ASP A 242 34.78 -15.86 0.69
C ASP A 242 33.43 -16.27 1.31
N GLY A 243 33.39 -16.44 2.63
CA GLY A 243 32.23 -16.88 3.39
C GLY A 243 31.06 -15.88 3.45
N ILE A 244 31.14 -14.74 2.74
CA ILE A 244 30.15 -13.67 2.80
C ILE A 244 28.84 -14.07 2.10
N GLY A 245 28.89 -14.64 0.89
CA GLY A 245 27.68 -15.03 0.15
C GLY A 245 26.74 -15.97 0.93
N PRO A 246 27.25 -17.08 1.48
CA PRO A 246 26.48 -17.96 2.38
C PRO A 246 25.95 -17.22 3.62
N LEU A 247 26.77 -16.38 4.24
CA LEU A 247 26.40 -15.59 5.42
C LEU A 247 25.26 -14.61 5.11
N VAL A 248 25.29 -13.91 3.98
CA VAL A 248 24.22 -12.99 3.60
C VAL A 248 22.94 -13.74 3.24
N THR A 249 23.05 -14.87 2.54
CA THR A 249 21.89 -15.72 2.25
C THR A 249 21.23 -16.20 3.54
N MET A 250 22.05 -16.61 4.52
CA MET A 250 21.60 -16.97 5.86
C MET A 250 20.91 -15.79 6.57
N LEU A 251 21.53 -14.61 6.57
CA LEU A 251 20.97 -13.40 7.18
C LEU A 251 19.64 -12.97 6.54
N VAL A 252 19.55 -12.97 5.20
CA VAL A 252 18.32 -12.64 4.47
C VAL A 252 17.20 -13.63 4.82
N GLY A 253 17.51 -14.93 4.87
CA GLY A 253 16.56 -15.95 5.30
C GLY A 253 16.10 -15.74 6.75
N LEU A 254 17.01 -15.46 7.68
CA LEU A 254 16.68 -15.21 9.08
C LEU A 254 15.84 -13.94 9.28
N LEU A 255 16.29 -12.82 8.72
CA LEU A 255 15.57 -11.54 8.82
C LEU A 255 14.22 -11.62 8.10
N GLY A 256 14.16 -12.27 6.94
CA GLY A 256 12.93 -12.54 6.21
C GLY A 256 11.95 -13.39 7.02
N THR A 257 12.43 -14.41 7.74
CA THR A 257 11.62 -15.24 8.64
C THR A 257 11.01 -14.40 9.77
N ILE A 258 11.83 -13.58 10.44
CA ILE A 258 11.36 -12.70 11.52
C ILE A 258 10.32 -11.72 11.00
N ALA A 259 10.60 -11.05 9.87
CA ALA A 259 9.67 -10.10 9.27
C ALA A 259 8.35 -10.76 8.85
N ALA A 260 8.40 -11.95 8.24
CA ALA A 260 7.23 -12.71 7.84
C ALA A 260 6.40 -13.18 9.05
N ALA A 261 7.06 -13.63 10.12
CA ALA A 261 6.40 -14.04 11.36
C ALA A 261 5.68 -12.85 12.02
N VAL A 262 6.36 -11.70 12.16
CA VAL A 262 5.78 -10.46 12.70
C VAL A 262 4.59 -10.01 11.85
N PHE A 263 4.72 -10.01 10.52
CA PHE A 263 3.63 -9.69 9.61
C PHE A 263 2.44 -10.64 9.79
N THR A 264 2.69 -11.95 9.87
CA THR A 264 1.66 -12.97 10.06
C THR A 264 0.90 -12.76 11.38
N LEU A 265 1.63 -12.50 12.47
CA LEU A 265 1.05 -12.21 13.78
C LEU A 265 0.21 -10.93 13.76
N LEU A 266 0.70 -9.85 13.12
CA LEU A 266 -0.05 -8.60 12.98
C LEU A 266 -1.35 -8.81 12.18
N VAL A 267 -1.27 -9.51 11.04
CA VAL A 267 -2.44 -9.83 10.21
C VAL A 267 -3.44 -10.68 10.99
N TRP A 268 -2.97 -11.69 11.72
CA TRP A 268 -3.81 -12.54 12.56
C TRP A 268 -4.49 -11.73 13.68
N PHE A 269 -3.76 -10.86 14.36
CA PHE A 269 -4.29 -10.01 15.43
C PHE A 269 -5.35 -9.03 14.91
N LEU A 270 -5.09 -8.36 13.78
CA LEU A 270 -6.05 -7.46 13.14
C LEU A 270 -7.31 -8.20 12.66
N HIS A 271 -7.14 -9.39 12.09
CA HIS A 271 -8.26 -10.25 11.69
C HIS A 271 -9.12 -10.68 12.89
N ARG A 272 -8.48 -11.03 14.02
CA ARG A 272 -9.20 -11.38 15.25
C ARG A 272 -9.96 -10.19 15.83
N ARG A 273 -9.35 -8.99 15.86
CA ARG A 273 -10.02 -7.77 16.32
C ARG A 273 -11.26 -7.41 15.52
N GLN A 274 -11.23 -7.59 14.19
CA GLN A 274 -12.41 -7.35 13.37
C GLN A 274 -13.56 -8.33 13.66
N ARG A 275 -13.26 -9.58 14.02
CA ARG A 275 -14.28 -10.59 14.34
C ARG A 275 -14.80 -10.50 15.77
N GLY A 276 -13.96 -10.06 16.71
CA GLY A 276 -14.29 -9.96 18.14
C GLY A 276 -14.83 -8.60 18.58
N GLY A 277 -14.94 -7.61 17.69
CA GLY A 277 -15.52 -6.30 17.99
C GLY A 277 -17.05 -6.28 17.93
N ARG A 278 -17.69 -7.33 18.47
CA ARG A 278 -19.13 -7.33 18.81
C ARG A 278 -19.25 -7.19 20.32
#